data_AF-A0A7V5H275-F1
#
_entry.id   AF-A0A7V5H275-F1
#
_cell.length_a   1.000
_cell.length_b   1.000
_cell.length_c   1.000
_cell.angle_alpha   90.00
_cell.angle_beta   90.00
_cell.angle_gamma   90.00
#
_symmetry.space_group_name_H-M   'P 1'
#
loop_
_entity.id
_entity.type
_entity.pdbx_description
1 polymer ?
#
loop_
_entity_poly.entity_id
_entity_poly.type
_entity_poly.pdbx_seq_one_letter_code
_entity_poly.pdbx_strand_id
1 'polypeptide(L)'
;IVVLAESMVLFLFASKTLESFLLTLGLPTIPLVPISSSQAIIGAVLGIGLAKGAKGIHYHIVAKIVLGWIFTPVLSGVLSFFALFFMQNVFELQVYF
;
A
#
# COMPACT_ATOMS: atom_id res chain seq x y z
N ILE A 1 -17.33 -9.94 4.56
CA ILE A 1 -16.64 -10.28 3.29
C ILE A 1 -15.45 -9.36 3.06
N VAL A 2 -15.64 -8.04 2.98
CA VAL A 2 -14.53 -7.07 2.76
C VAL A 2 -13.44 -7.16 3.84
N VAL A 3 -13.82 -7.09 5.12
CA VAL A 3 -12.85 -7.20 6.25
C VAL A 3 -12.11 -8.53 6.24
N LEU A 4 -12.79 -9.62 5.87
CA LEU A 4 -12.16 -10.95 5.77
C LEU A 4 -11.14 -10.99 4.62
N ALA A 5 -11.50 -10.41 3.46
CA ALA A 5 -10.60 -10.33 2.31
C ALA A 5 -9.36 -9.49 2.64
N GLU A 6 -9.54 -8.33 3.27
CA GLU A 6 -8.43 -7.50 3.76
C GLU A 6 -7.55 -8.28 4.75
N SER A 7 -8.15 -8.86 5.79
CA SER A 7 -7.42 -9.60 6.83
C SER A 7 -6.62 -10.75 6.25
N MET A 8 -7.17 -11.45 5.25
CA MET A 8 -6.49 -12.54 4.55
C MET A 8 -5.28 -12.04 3.75
N VAL A 9 -5.43 -10.93 3.01
CA VAL A 9 -4.32 -10.32 2.27
C VAL A 9 -3.21 -9.87 3.22
N LEU A 10 -3.57 -9.15 4.30
CA LEU A 10 -2.59 -8.71 5.29
C LEU A 10 -1.91 -9.89 5.99
N PHE A 11 -2.67 -10.93 6.33
CA PHE A 11 -2.10 -12.14 6.93
C PHE A 11 -1.09 -12.81 5.99
N LEU A 12 -1.42 -12.99 4.70
CA LEU A 12 -0.54 -13.67 3.76
C LEU A 12 0.78 -12.92 3.53
N PHE A 13 0.74 -11.60 3.40
CA PHE A 13 1.90 -10.79 2.99
C PHE A 13 2.63 -10.08 4.15
N ALA A 14 2.07 -10.05 5.37
CA ALA A 14 2.71 -9.43 6.52
C ALA A 14 3.01 -10.40 7.68
N SER A 15 2.54 -11.66 7.62
CA SER A 15 2.74 -12.63 8.70
C SER A 15 4.12 -13.30 8.65
N LYS A 16 5.00 -12.89 9.58
CA LYS A 16 6.29 -13.56 9.84
C LYS A 16 6.14 -15.00 10.31
N THR A 17 5.06 -15.30 11.02
CA THR A 17 4.79 -16.66 11.53
C THR A 17 4.53 -17.62 10.38
N LEU A 18 3.75 -17.19 9.39
CA LEU A 18 3.45 -18.01 8.21
C LEU A 18 4.71 -18.25 7.37
N GLU A 19 5.51 -17.21 7.16
CA GLU A 19 6.80 -17.32 6.47
C GLU A 19 7.73 -18.32 7.16
N SER A 20 7.95 -18.19 8.46
CA SER A 20 8.82 -19.09 9.24
C SER A 20 8.34 -20.55 9.20
N PHE A 21 7.02 -20.76 9.22
CA PHE A 21 6.43 -22.08 9.08
C PHE A 21 6.70 -22.71 7.70
N LEU A 22 6.52 -21.94 6.62
CA LEU A 22 6.82 -22.41 5.25
C LEU A 22 8.31 -22.71 5.06
N LEU A 23 9.19 -21.89 5.62
CA LEU A 23 10.64 -22.15 5.62
C LEU A 23 10.98 -23.46 6.32
N THR A 24 10.35 -23.73 7.46
CA THR A 24 10.58 -24.96 8.24
C THR A 24 10.16 -26.21 7.46
N LEU A 25 9.14 -26.10 6.61
CA LEU A 25 8.67 -27.19 5.74
C LEU A 25 9.48 -27.32 4.43
N GLY A 26 10.45 -26.43 4.17
CA GLY A 26 11.19 -26.39 2.91
C GLY A 26 10.37 -25.93 1.71
N LEU A 27 9.25 -25.22 1.94
CA LEU A 27 8.37 -24.69 0.91
C LEU A 27 8.76 -23.25 0.52
N PRO A 28 8.42 -22.79 -0.70
CA PRO A 28 8.63 -21.40 -1.09
C PRO A 28 7.82 -20.45 -0.19
N THR A 29 8.47 -19.41 0.32
CA THR A 29 7.83 -18.42 1.18
C THR A 29 7.05 -17.38 0.39
N ILE A 30 6.05 -16.81 1.06
CA ILE A 30 5.37 -15.62 0.58
C ILE A 30 6.23 -14.41 0.97
N PRO A 31 6.55 -13.49 0.04
CA PRO A 31 7.37 -12.34 0.35
C PRO A 31 6.67 -11.42 1.34
N LEU A 32 7.40 -11.01 2.38
CA LEU A 32 6.91 -10.01 3.32
C LEU A 32 7.01 -8.62 2.70
N VAL A 33 5.87 -7.98 2.52
CA VAL A 33 5.77 -6.64 1.95
C VAL A 33 4.82 -5.78 2.79
N PRO A 34 5.15 -4.50 3.00
CA PRO A 34 4.25 -3.59 3.69
C PRO A 34 3.02 -3.33 2.81
N ILE A 35 1.86 -3.83 3.23
CA ILE A 35 0.59 -3.66 2.52
C ILE A 35 -0.25 -2.57 3.18
N SER A 36 -0.85 -1.70 2.37
CA SER A 36 -1.82 -0.71 2.83
C SER A 36 -3.20 -1.35 3.04
N SER A 37 -3.71 -1.34 4.28
CA SER A 37 -5.09 -1.77 4.62
C SER A 37 -6.14 -1.07 3.76
N SER A 38 -6.03 0.24 3.57
CA SER A 38 -6.98 1.02 2.77
C SER A 38 -7.04 0.54 1.32
N GLN A 39 -5.90 0.23 0.71
CA GLN A 39 -5.85 -0.29 -0.65
C GLN A 39 -6.45 -1.70 -0.75
N ALA A 40 -6.19 -2.56 0.24
CA ALA A 40 -6.76 -3.90 0.29
C ALA A 40 -8.30 -3.87 0.42
N ILE A 41 -8.84 -2.97 1.27
CA ILE A 41 -10.29 -2.75 1.41
C ILE A 41 -10.90 -2.26 0.08
N ILE A 42 -10.29 -1.25 -0.55
CA ILE A 42 -10.77 -0.70 -1.82
C ILE A 42 -10.76 -1.78 -2.92
N GLY A 43 -9.69 -2.57 -3.00
CA GLY A 43 -9.60 -3.71 -3.91
C GLY A 43 -10.70 -4.76 -3.68
N ALA A 44 -10.99 -5.10 -2.42
CA ALA A 44 -12.06 -6.03 -2.08
C ALA A 44 -13.46 -5.50 -2.46
N VAL A 45 -13.73 -4.20 -2.24
CA VAL A 45 -14.98 -3.55 -2.65
C VAL A 45 -15.13 -3.55 -4.17
N LEU A 46 -14.06 -3.23 -4.90
CA LEU A 46 -14.05 -3.28 -6.37
C LEU A 46 -14.28 -4.69 -6.90
N GLY A 47 -13.65 -5.70 -6.31
CA GLY A 47 -13.85 -7.11 -6.66
C GLY A 47 -15.31 -7.54 -6.52
N ILE A 48 -15.99 -7.13 -5.43
CA ILE A 48 -17.44 -7.37 -5.25
C ILE A 48 -18.25 -6.64 -6.33
N GLY A 49 -17.91 -5.40 -6.65
CA GLY A 49 -18.56 -4.63 -7.71
C GLY A 49 -18.44 -5.31 -9.08
N LEU A 50 -17.25 -5.84 -9.40
CA LEU A 50 -17.00 -6.56 -10.65
C LEU A 50 -17.77 -7.88 -10.70
N ALA A 51 -17.78 -8.64 -9.61
CA ALA A 51 -18.56 -9.89 -9.49
C ALA A 51 -20.07 -9.67 -9.68
N LYS A 52 -20.57 -8.47 -9.36
CA LYS A 52 -21.98 -8.06 -9.57
C LYS A 52 -22.25 -7.44 -10.95
N GLY A 53 -21.35 -7.64 -11.92
CA GLY A 53 -21.50 -7.14 -13.28
C GLY A 53 -21.11 -5.67 -13.47
N ALA A 54 -20.31 -5.11 -12.56
CA ALA A 54 -19.68 -3.79 -12.65
C ALA A 54 -20.60 -2.55 -12.75
N LYS A 55 -21.92 -2.73 -12.87
CA LYS A 55 -22.91 -1.63 -13.01
C LYS A 55 -22.93 -0.65 -11.83
N GLY A 56 -22.52 -1.10 -10.64
CA GLY A 56 -22.47 -0.26 -9.43
C GLY A 56 -21.12 0.42 -9.19
N ILE A 57 -20.16 0.30 -10.10
CA ILE A 57 -18.81 0.89 -9.91
C ILE A 57 -18.78 2.31 -10.47
N HIS A 58 -18.48 3.27 -9.60
CA HIS A 58 -18.22 4.64 -10.00
C HIS A 58 -16.76 4.82 -10.44
N TYR A 59 -16.46 4.49 -11.69
CA TYR A 59 -15.10 4.53 -12.25
C TYR A 59 -14.38 5.88 -12.08
N HIS A 60 -15.11 6.99 -12.12
CA HIS A 60 -14.55 8.33 -11.85
C HIS A 60 -13.95 8.45 -10.45
N ILE A 61 -14.62 7.88 -9.44
CA ILE A 61 -14.14 7.88 -8.06
C ILE A 61 -12.91 6.98 -7.93
N VAL A 62 -12.95 5.79 -8.56
CA VAL A 62 -11.81 4.86 -8.59
C VAL A 62 -10.59 5.51 -9.22
N ALA A 63 -10.75 6.20 -10.35
CA ALA A 63 -9.68 6.92 -11.02
C ALA A 63 -9.07 7.98 -10.10
N LYS A 64 -9.88 8.78 -9.39
CA LYS A 64 -9.39 9.76 -8.41
C LYS A 64 -8.59 9.11 -7.28
N ILE A 65 -9.02 7.96 -6.78
CA ILE A 65 -8.31 7.21 -5.74
C ILE A 65 -6.94 6.76 -6.25
N VAL A 66 -6.89 6.14 -7.43
CA VAL A 66 -5.64 5.64 -8.03
C VAL A 66 -4.67 6.80 -8.33
N LEU A 67 -5.18 7.91 -8.87
CA LEU A 67 -4.39 9.12 -9.04
C LEU A 67 -3.82 9.61 -7.69
N GLY A 68 -4.64 9.61 -6.63
CA GLY A 68 -4.20 9.94 -5.28
C GLY A 68 -3.03 9.06 -4.80
N TRP A 69 -3.05 7.76 -5.09
CA TRP A 69 -1.96 6.85 -4.72
C TRP A 69 -0.64 7.16 -5.42
N ILE A 70 -0.67 7.75 -6.62
CA ILE A 70 0.52 8.16 -7.36
C ILE A 70 0.97 9.57 -6.90
N PHE A 71 0.04 10.50 -6.78
CA PHE A 71 0.37 11.88 -6.42
C PHE A 71 0.89 12.01 -4.98
N THR A 72 0.38 11.21 -4.04
CA THR A 72 0.78 11.29 -2.63
C THR A 72 2.29 11.08 -2.43
N PRO A 73 2.92 9.97 -2.89
CA PRO A 73 4.36 9.77 -2.73
C PRO A 73 5.18 10.78 -3.52
N VAL A 74 4.72 11.22 -4.70
CA VAL A 74 5.41 12.24 -5.50
C VAL A 74 5.48 13.57 -4.75
N LEU A 75 4.32 14.06 -4.26
CA LEU A 75 4.26 15.29 -3.49
C LEU A 75 5.01 15.18 -2.17
N SER A 76 4.92 14.02 -1.50
CA SER A 76 5.71 13.72 -0.31
C SER A 76 7.20 13.83 -0.60
N GLY A 77 7.70 13.23 -1.68
CA GLY A 77 9.10 13.30 -2.07
C GLY A 77 9.57 14.72 -2.38
N VAL A 78 8.77 15.49 -3.11
CA VAL A 78 9.06 16.90 -3.41
C VAL A 78 9.12 17.75 -2.13
N LEU A 79 8.13 17.59 -1.25
CA LEU A 79 8.09 18.31 0.03
C LEU A 79 9.26 17.92 0.93
N SER A 80 9.57 16.62 1.04
CA SER A 80 10.73 16.13 1.78
C SER A 80 12.03 16.71 1.23
N PHE A 81 12.21 16.77 -0.10
CA PHE A 81 13.39 17.38 -0.71
C PHE A 81 13.56 18.84 -0.29
N PHE A 82 12.51 19.66 -0.41
CA PHE A 82 12.57 21.07 -0.03
C PHE A 82 12.79 21.27 1.47
N ALA A 83 12.14 20.45 2.32
CA ALA A 83 12.32 20.51 3.76
C ALA A 83 13.78 20.18 4.14
N LEU A 84 14.34 19.12 3.56
CA LEU A 84 15.72 18.72 3.77
C LEU A 84 16.72 19.75 3.26
N PHE A 85 16.48 20.33 2.07
CA PHE A 85 17.26 21.44 1.54
C PHE A 85 17.25 22.64 2.50
N PHE A 86 16.10 23.03 3.02
CA PHE A 86 16.00 24.12 3.99
C PHE A 86 16.75 23.82 5.29
N MET A 87 16.62 22.60 5.82
CA MET A 87 17.37 22.16 7.01
C MET A 87 18.88 22.25 6.80
N GLN A 88 19.38 21.81 5.65
CA GLN A 88 20.81 21.86 5.36
C GLN A 88 21.34 23.28 5.19
N ASN A 89 20.61 24.16 4.49
CA ASN A 89 21.11 25.49 4.14
C ASN A 89 20.93 26.54 5.25
N VAL A 90 19.90 26.40 6.09
CA VAL A 90 19.59 27.37 7.14
C VAL A 90 20.16 26.96 8.49
N PHE A 91 20.12 25.66 8.80
CA PHE A 91 20.58 25.15 10.10
C PHE A 91 21.93 24.43 10.02
N GLU A 92 22.57 24.42 8.84
CA GLU A 92 23.86 23.77 8.57
C GLU A 92 23.90 22.29 9.01
N LEU A 93 22.73 21.63 9.03
CA LEU A 93 22.63 20.22 9.39
C LEU A 93 23.17 19.35 8.25
N GLN A 94 23.99 18.35 8.58
CA GLN A 94 24.38 17.34 7.61
C GLN A 94 23.18 16.46 7.24
N VAL A 95 22.64 16.70 6.05
CA VAL A 95 21.59 15.89 5.47
C VAL A 95 22.18 14.98 4.40
N TYR A 96 21.87 13.69 4.49
CA TYR A 96 22.24 12.70 3.49
C TYR A 96 21.05 12.54 2.53
N PHE A 97 21.28 12.83 1.25
CA PHE A 97 20.30 12.65 0.18
C PHE A 97 20.35 11.23 -0.39
#